data_AF-A0A8T8WKZ9-F1
#
_entry.id   AF-A0A8T8WKZ9-F1
#
_cell.length_a   1.000
_cell.length_b   1.000
_cell.length_c   1.000
_cell.angle_alpha   90.00
_cell.angle_beta   90.00
_cell.angle_gamma   90.00
#
_symmetry.space_group_name_H-M   'P 1'
#
loop_
_entity.id
_entity.type
_entity.pdbx_description
1 polymer ?
#
loop_
_entity_poly.entity_id
_entity_poly.type
_entity_poly.pdbx_seq_one_letter_code
_entity_poly.pdbx_strand_id
1 'polypeptide(L)'
;MDSLEERHQKELRELQSKVSRLCDRLESTAENGCGLSLSNDELLAGPQVRETDSFDIVRCGTVTEGEWEELYDFFDEHCRTVIAFMDDQLYSAAHVIRTQPLMATVICVIASKAVRPENYTTYLGAADQIINTTFSGAIDIYTVQAMMLLAAWTGRHRLWGYVASIAVELGLSVAASNLADVSVEHTADLVGLARTWFSLCCFDLMINLNRPFVVYNIMDYLPVASQLLVSPHCRPVDYRLCAYLQGFSITAEAKAQIAKTELQPNPLPDSVIQRLGALDQKIDRWFYHINNSMEPLYQTFAKKQDRNRFMVPFAFLKIYVNGLALHGKVSQHGSADTNRVAFIQKALDSACLLLQTQFESKEFRQMLPYSGDYNLVTTYYAIEFMPKALEVASAAVNCELVLSRLRQGAQLLEEAGAAESASKVRDELHMLKQVMRTSLPPEGLVADLDQAAGESLFDIPNLLDG
;
A
#
# COMPACT_ATOMS: atom_id res chain seq x y z
N MET A 1 -0.45 42.15 -10.09
CA MET A 1 -0.20 41.27 -8.92
C MET A 1 -0.94 41.77 -7.69
N ASP A 2 -1.17 43.08 -7.56
CA ASP A 2 -1.82 43.72 -6.39
C ASP A 2 -3.25 43.24 -6.06
N SER A 3 -4.01 42.74 -7.04
CA SER A 3 -5.40 42.30 -6.81
C SER A 3 -5.53 40.97 -6.04
N LEU A 4 -4.53 40.09 -6.09
CA LEU A 4 -4.56 38.81 -5.37
C LEU A 4 -4.14 39.00 -3.90
N GLU A 5 -3.20 39.91 -3.67
CA GLU A 5 -2.69 40.25 -2.34
C GLU A 5 -3.72 41.03 -1.51
N GLU A 6 -4.47 41.95 -2.13
CA GLU A 6 -5.63 42.59 -1.48
C GLU A 6 -6.71 41.59 -1.08
N ARG A 7 -6.95 40.57 -1.91
CA ARG A 7 -7.93 39.51 -1.62
C ARG A 7 -7.51 38.68 -0.42
N HIS A 8 -6.26 38.23 -0.39
CA HIS A 8 -5.72 37.48 0.75
C HIS A 8 -5.68 38.32 2.04
N GLN A 9 -5.34 39.61 1.97
CA GLN A 9 -5.39 40.50 3.14
C GLN A 9 -6.81 40.76 3.64
N LYS A 10 -7.82 40.71 2.76
CA LYS A 10 -9.23 40.82 3.15
C LYS A 10 -9.71 39.54 3.84
N GLU A 11 -9.36 38.37 3.30
CA GLU A 11 -9.69 37.07 3.88
C GLU A 11 -9.02 36.87 5.25
N LEU A 12 -7.76 37.28 5.41
CA LEU A 12 -7.05 37.27 6.69
C LEU A 12 -7.73 38.14 7.75
N ARG A 13 -8.19 39.34 7.39
CA ARG A 13 -8.91 40.24 8.31
C ARG A 13 -10.27 39.67 8.72
N GLU A 14 -10.98 39.01 7.80
CA GLU A 14 -12.25 38.34 8.11
C GLU A 14 -12.05 37.15 9.06
N LEU A 15 -11.00 36.35 8.84
CA LEU A 15 -10.63 35.23 9.73
C LEU A 15 -10.28 35.73 11.13
N GLN A 16 -9.45 36.77 11.24
CA GLN A 16 -9.10 37.37 12.54
C GLN A 16 -10.33 37.91 13.28
N SER A 17 -11.27 38.55 12.57
CA SER A 17 -12.53 39.02 13.18
C SER A 17 -13.40 37.87 13.69
N LYS A 18 -13.48 36.75 12.96
CA LYS A 18 -14.25 35.56 13.39
C LYS A 18 -13.63 34.89 14.62
N VAL A 19 -12.30 34.81 14.67
CA VAL A 19 -11.57 34.24 15.82
C VAL A 19 -11.80 35.11 17.07
N SER A 20 -11.68 36.43 16.98
CA SER A 20 -11.96 37.32 18.12
C SER A 20 -13.37 37.13 18.67
N ARG A 21 -14.39 37.05 17.81
CA ARG A 21 -15.78 36.82 18.25
C ARG A 21 -15.99 35.46 18.91
N LEU A 22 -15.21 34.44 18.54
CA LEU A 22 -15.27 33.12 19.18
C LEU A 22 -14.61 33.14 20.55
N CYS A 23 -13.47 33.83 20.69
CA CYS A 23 -12.81 34.04 21.98
C CYS A 23 -13.72 34.81 22.95
N ASP A 24 -14.33 35.92 22.50
CA ASP A 24 -15.26 36.71 23.33
C ASP A 24 -16.47 35.88 23.79
N ARG A 25 -16.96 34.96 22.94
CA ARG A 25 -18.05 34.05 23.30
C ARG A 25 -17.63 33.01 24.34
N LEU A 26 -16.43 32.45 24.21
CA LEU A 26 -15.87 31.49 25.16
C LEU A 26 -15.65 32.11 26.54
N GLU A 27 -15.15 33.33 26.59
CA GLU A 27 -14.97 34.09 27.84
C GLU A 27 -16.32 34.42 28.50
N SER A 28 -17.34 34.81 27.71
CA SER A 28 -18.69 35.05 28.23
C SER A 28 -19.40 33.81 28.79
N THR A 29 -19.05 32.60 28.32
CA THR A 29 -19.55 31.34 28.87
C THR A 29 -18.83 30.89 30.13
N ALA A 30 -17.59 31.32 30.34
CA ALA A 30 -16.82 31.00 31.54
C ALA A 30 -17.26 31.85 32.76
N GLU A 31 -17.73 33.08 32.55
CA GLU A 31 -18.14 33.99 33.64
C GLU A 31 -19.54 33.73 34.21
N ASN A 32 -20.40 32.96 33.52
CA ASN A 32 -21.77 32.64 33.98
C ASN A 32 -21.89 31.33 34.78
N GLY A 33 -20.78 30.64 35.05
CA GLY A 33 -20.76 29.37 35.77
C GLY A 33 -20.23 29.51 37.20
N CYS A 34 -21.00 30.10 38.13
CA CYS A 34 -20.66 30.01 39.56
C CYS A 34 -21.87 29.66 40.43
N GLY A 35 -21.71 28.58 41.19
CA GLY A 35 -22.42 28.35 42.45
C GLY A 35 -23.44 27.22 42.41
N LEU A 36 -23.06 26.06 42.97
CA LEU A 36 -23.80 25.36 44.02
C LEU A 36 -23.07 24.04 44.37
N SER A 37 -22.43 24.03 45.54
CA SER A 37 -22.09 22.80 46.26
C SER A 37 -23.36 22.16 46.79
N LEU A 38 -23.54 20.85 46.62
CA LEU A 38 -24.15 19.94 47.61
C LEU A 38 -23.98 18.50 47.13
N SER A 39 -23.43 17.68 48.03
CA SER A 39 -23.43 16.22 47.99
C SER A 39 -24.86 15.68 47.93
N ASN A 40 -25.10 14.69 47.08
CA ASN A 40 -26.10 13.64 47.29
C ASN A 40 -25.68 12.42 46.48
N ASP A 41 -25.05 11.49 47.19
CA ASP A 41 -25.09 10.07 46.88
C ASP A 41 -26.55 9.62 46.73
N GLU A 42 -26.75 8.58 45.92
CA GLU A 42 -27.97 7.78 45.82
C GLU A 42 -29.23 8.51 45.31
N LEU A 43 -29.39 8.70 43.99
CA LEU A 43 -30.70 8.65 43.31
C LEU A 43 -30.68 8.80 41.78
N LEU A 44 -29.74 8.19 41.05
CA LEU A 44 -29.89 7.97 39.59
C LEU A 44 -29.21 6.66 39.16
N ALA A 45 -29.73 5.53 39.65
CA ALA A 45 -29.42 4.22 39.08
C ALA A 45 -30.16 4.07 37.73
N GLY A 46 -29.58 4.65 36.67
CA GLY A 46 -29.81 4.18 35.30
C GLY A 46 -29.23 2.77 35.14
N PRO A 47 -29.61 2.00 34.11
CA PRO A 47 -29.07 0.67 33.91
C PRO A 47 -27.55 0.80 33.82
N GLN A 48 -26.83 0.23 34.79
CA GLN A 48 -25.40 0.06 34.70
C GLN A 48 -25.13 -0.72 33.44
N VAL A 49 -24.71 -0.01 32.39
CA VAL A 49 -23.87 -0.59 31.36
C VAL A 49 -22.72 -1.16 32.16
N ARG A 50 -22.67 -2.49 32.28
CA ARG A 50 -21.47 -3.15 32.74
C ARG A 50 -20.36 -2.56 31.88
N GLU A 51 -19.41 -1.86 32.48
CA GLU A 51 -18.10 -1.68 31.87
C GLU A 51 -17.64 -3.10 31.55
N THR A 52 -17.91 -3.56 30.34
CA THR A 52 -17.12 -4.63 29.75
C THR A 52 -15.71 -4.10 29.86
N ASP A 53 -14.90 -4.74 30.70
CA ASP A 53 -13.45 -4.53 30.80
C ASP A 53 -12.88 -4.64 29.39
N SER A 54 -12.92 -3.53 28.67
CA SER A 54 -12.41 -3.41 27.33
C SER A 54 -10.91 -3.51 27.51
N PHE A 55 -10.35 -4.63 27.06
CA PHE A 55 -8.94 -4.92 27.17
C PHE A 55 -8.15 -3.73 26.64
N ASP A 56 -7.34 -3.12 27.50
CA ASP A 56 -6.46 -2.00 27.16
C ASP A 56 -5.04 -2.38 27.55
N ILE A 57 -4.12 -2.34 26.60
CA ILE A 57 -2.75 -2.83 26.76
C ILE A 57 -2.01 -2.16 27.93
N VAL A 58 -2.33 -0.90 28.23
CA VAL A 58 -1.74 -0.18 29.36
C VAL A 58 -2.42 -0.52 30.69
N ARG A 59 -3.77 -0.54 30.74
CA ARG A 59 -4.50 -0.96 31.95
C ARG A 59 -4.17 -2.41 32.35
N CYS A 60 -3.90 -3.26 31.37
CA CYS A 60 -3.44 -4.63 31.59
C CYS A 60 -1.97 -4.73 32.04
N GLY A 61 -1.26 -3.61 32.16
CA GLY A 61 0.15 -3.55 32.60
C GLY A 61 1.14 -4.15 31.61
N THR A 62 0.72 -4.39 30.37
CA THR A 62 1.61 -4.90 29.31
C THR A 62 2.52 -3.81 28.78
N VAL A 63 2.04 -2.56 28.82
CA VAL A 63 2.77 -1.34 28.42
C VAL A 63 2.55 -0.29 29.51
N THR A 64 3.57 0.52 29.82
CA THR A 64 3.39 1.72 30.68
C THR A 64 2.93 2.92 29.85
N GLU A 65 2.28 3.94 30.44
CA GLU A 65 1.86 5.12 29.64
C GLU A 65 3.04 5.82 28.94
N GLY A 66 4.17 6.00 29.62
CA GLY A 66 5.35 6.62 29.01
C GLY A 66 5.95 5.79 27.88
N GLU A 67 5.86 4.45 27.96
CA GLU A 67 6.24 3.57 26.86
C GLU A 67 5.26 3.62 25.69
N TRP A 68 3.97 3.73 25.97
CA TRP A 68 2.97 3.90 24.92
C TRP A 68 3.18 5.20 24.15
N GLU A 69 3.45 6.31 24.86
CA GLU A 69 3.76 7.62 24.26
C GLU A 69 5.00 7.53 23.36
N GLU A 70 6.10 6.91 23.83
CA GLU A 70 7.32 6.70 23.03
C GLU A 70 7.05 5.90 21.75
N LEU A 71 6.26 4.83 21.85
CA LEU A 71 5.89 3.99 20.70
C LEU A 71 4.96 4.72 19.72
N TYR A 72 4.02 5.52 20.24
CA TYR A 72 3.15 6.36 19.43
C TYR A 72 3.93 7.43 18.67
N ASP A 73 4.85 8.13 19.33
CA ASP A 73 5.69 9.16 18.71
C ASP A 73 6.53 8.58 17.57
N PHE A 74 7.14 7.41 17.79
CA PHE A 74 7.86 6.70 16.73
C PHE A 74 6.94 6.35 15.55
N PHE A 75 5.72 5.87 15.84
CA PHE A 75 4.75 5.53 14.80
C PHE A 75 4.30 6.76 14.00
N ASP A 76 3.96 7.86 14.66
CA ASP A 76 3.51 9.09 13.99
C ASP A 76 4.63 9.66 13.10
N GLU A 77 5.87 9.65 13.58
CA GLU A 77 7.01 10.18 12.82
C GLU A 77 7.41 9.30 11.63
N HIS A 78 7.42 7.97 11.79
CA HIS A 78 8.05 7.07 10.83
C HIS A 78 7.09 6.12 10.09
N CYS A 79 5.97 5.75 10.70
CA CYS A 79 5.11 4.67 10.22
C CYS A 79 3.79 5.16 9.60
N ARG A 80 3.28 6.31 10.06
CA ARG A 80 1.96 6.86 9.71
C ARG A 80 1.67 6.91 8.20
N THR A 81 2.72 7.16 7.43
CA THR A 81 2.68 7.37 5.99
C THR A 81 3.22 6.20 5.16
N VAL A 82 3.55 5.07 5.78
CA VAL A 82 4.15 3.93 5.07
C VAL A 82 3.17 3.34 4.06
N ILE A 83 1.90 3.16 4.45
CA ILE A 83 0.86 2.59 3.59
C ILE A 83 0.19 3.70 2.79
N ALA A 84 0.46 3.77 1.48
CA ALA A 84 0.13 4.93 0.66
C ALA A 84 -1.37 5.23 0.48
N PHE A 85 -2.22 4.22 0.62
CA PHE A 85 -3.66 4.30 0.41
C PHE A 85 -4.46 4.04 1.71
N MET A 86 -3.80 4.16 2.87
CA MET A 86 -4.47 4.31 4.18
C MET A 86 -4.45 5.78 4.57
N ASP A 87 -5.56 6.25 5.16
CA ASP A 87 -5.71 7.63 5.57
C ASP A 87 -4.84 7.92 6.80
N ASP A 88 -3.94 8.91 6.69
CA ASP A 88 -3.00 9.25 7.74
C ASP A 88 -3.65 10.08 8.87
N GLN A 89 -4.84 10.63 8.62
CA GLN A 89 -5.64 11.33 9.63
C GLN A 89 -6.28 10.38 10.65
N LEU A 90 -6.28 9.07 10.38
CA LEU A 90 -6.77 8.03 11.30
C LEU A 90 -6.00 7.98 12.61
N TYR A 91 -4.81 8.60 12.67
CA TYR A 91 -3.86 8.49 13.76
C TYR A 91 -3.63 9.83 14.50
N SER A 92 -4.37 10.88 14.15
CA SER A 92 -3.94 12.29 14.29
C SER A 92 -3.83 12.86 15.70
N ALA A 93 -4.40 12.23 16.74
CA ALA A 93 -4.28 12.71 18.10
C ALA A 93 -4.05 11.56 19.08
N ALA A 94 -2.89 11.56 19.74
CA ALA A 94 -2.48 10.52 20.70
C ALA A 94 -3.59 10.20 21.71
N HIS A 95 -4.17 11.23 22.33
CA HIS A 95 -5.24 11.05 23.31
C HIS A 95 -6.50 10.39 22.73
N VAL A 96 -6.82 10.59 21.45
CA VAL A 96 -7.94 9.91 20.78
C VAL A 96 -7.57 8.45 20.54
N ILE A 97 -6.39 8.19 19.98
CA ILE A 97 -5.93 6.84 19.67
C ILE A 97 -5.76 5.98 20.91
N ARG A 98 -5.31 6.57 22.01
CA ARG A 98 -5.19 5.93 23.32
C ARG A 98 -6.52 5.34 23.81
N THR A 99 -7.66 5.96 23.45
CA THR A 99 -8.99 5.46 23.80
C THR A 99 -9.49 4.32 22.90
N GLN A 100 -8.76 4.00 21.83
CA GLN A 100 -9.09 2.97 20.86
C GLN A 100 -8.23 1.72 21.12
N PRO A 101 -8.74 0.69 21.82
CA PRO A 101 -7.87 -0.32 22.43
C PRO A 101 -7.06 -1.13 21.40
N LEU A 102 -7.71 -1.57 20.31
CA LEU A 102 -7.00 -2.31 19.26
C LEU A 102 -6.03 -1.41 18.50
N MET A 103 -6.40 -0.17 18.17
CA MET A 103 -5.51 0.74 17.43
C MET A 103 -4.26 1.09 18.25
N ALA A 104 -4.44 1.45 19.53
CA ALA A 104 -3.34 1.71 20.46
C ALA A 104 -2.39 0.50 20.56
N THR A 105 -2.95 -0.70 20.66
CA THR A 105 -2.18 -1.95 20.71
C THR A 105 -1.42 -2.24 19.40
N VAL A 106 -2.07 -2.04 18.25
CA VAL A 106 -1.45 -2.25 16.93
C VAL A 106 -0.31 -1.26 16.69
N ILE A 107 -0.43 -0.03 17.15
CA ILE A 107 0.68 0.95 17.11
C ILE A 107 1.88 0.44 17.91
N CYS A 108 1.66 -0.10 19.12
CA CYS A 108 2.73 -0.72 19.90
C CYS A 108 3.39 -1.86 19.13
N VAL A 109 2.62 -2.76 18.51
CA VAL A 109 3.14 -3.88 17.69
C VAL A 109 4.03 -3.37 16.55
N ILE A 110 3.63 -2.31 15.88
CA ILE A 110 4.36 -1.78 14.71
C ILE A 110 5.64 -1.09 15.15
N ALA A 111 5.55 -0.16 16.10
CA ALA A 111 6.68 0.61 16.58
C ALA A 111 7.71 -0.29 17.29
N SER A 112 7.26 -1.33 18.02
CA SER A 112 8.17 -2.22 18.74
C SER A 112 9.12 -2.96 17.81
N LYS A 113 8.76 -3.24 16.55
CA LYS A 113 9.69 -3.84 15.59
C LYS A 113 10.98 -3.04 15.41
N ALA A 114 10.92 -1.71 15.59
CA ALA A 114 12.07 -0.82 15.47
C ALA A 114 12.67 -0.47 16.84
N VAL A 115 11.84 -0.10 17.81
CA VAL A 115 12.29 0.53 19.06
C VAL A 115 12.49 -0.50 20.18
N ARG A 116 11.69 -1.56 20.22
CA ARG A 116 11.67 -2.59 21.28
C ARG A 116 11.42 -4.00 20.74
N PRO A 117 12.31 -4.57 19.89
CA PRO A 117 12.04 -5.82 19.19
C PRO A 117 11.75 -7.01 20.12
N GLU A 118 12.30 -6.99 21.33
CA GLU A 118 12.08 -7.97 22.39
C GLU A 118 10.61 -8.04 22.86
N ASN A 119 9.86 -6.94 22.76
CA ASN A 119 8.46 -6.87 23.19
C ASN A 119 7.46 -7.14 22.06
N TYR A 120 7.93 -7.26 20.81
CA TYR A 120 7.06 -7.45 19.64
C TYR A 120 6.08 -8.61 19.81
N THR A 121 6.57 -9.78 20.22
CA THR A 121 5.73 -10.98 20.40
C THR A 121 4.67 -10.77 21.48
N THR A 122 5.00 -10.05 22.55
CA THR A 122 4.09 -9.74 23.65
C THR A 122 2.96 -8.84 23.18
N TYR A 123 3.27 -7.74 22.49
CA TYR A 123 2.25 -6.83 21.98
C TYR A 123 1.40 -7.47 20.89
N LEU A 124 2.00 -8.32 20.05
CA LEU A 124 1.26 -9.06 19.03
C LEU A 124 0.26 -10.03 19.66
N GLY A 125 0.65 -10.70 20.75
CA GLY A 125 -0.25 -11.55 21.54
C GLY A 125 -1.40 -10.76 22.17
N ALA A 126 -1.14 -9.52 22.65
CA ALA A 126 -2.18 -8.63 23.14
C ALA A 126 -3.17 -8.22 22.03
N ALA A 127 -2.67 -7.89 20.83
CA ALA A 127 -3.52 -7.61 19.68
C ALA A 127 -4.42 -8.80 19.33
N ASP A 128 -3.86 -10.01 19.34
CA ASP A 128 -4.61 -11.25 19.09
C ASP A 128 -5.71 -11.49 20.11
N GLN A 129 -5.47 -11.20 21.39
CA GLN A 129 -6.49 -11.31 22.43
C GLN A 129 -7.66 -10.35 22.16
N ILE A 130 -7.38 -9.09 21.81
CA ILE A 130 -8.43 -8.12 21.48
C ILE A 130 -9.22 -8.58 20.25
N ILE A 131 -8.54 -9.00 19.17
CA ILE A 131 -9.19 -9.52 17.96
C ILE A 131 -10.09 -10.72 18.30
N ASN A 132 -9.67 -11.62 19.18
CA ASN A 132 -10.50 -12.75 19.59
C ASN A 132 -11.82 -12.33 20.26
N THR A 133 -11.86 -11.17 20.93
CA THR A 133 -13.12 -10.65 21.50
C THR A 133 -14.10 -10.16 20.44
N THR A 134 -13.61 -9.78 19.25
CA THR A 134 -14.45 -9.24 18.17
C THR A 134 -15.34 -10.30 17.53
N PHE A 135 -15.09 -11.60 17.73
CA PHE A 135 -15.96 -12.68 17.22
C PHE A 135 -17.36 -12.70 17.83
N SER A 136 -17.55 -12.10 19.01
CA SER A 136 -18.83 -12.09 19.73
C SER A 136 -19.23 -10.69 20.21
N GLY A 137 -18.40 -9.68 19.95
CA GLY A 137 -18.55 -8.32 20.45
C GLY A 137 -19.08 -7.35 19.40
N ALA A 138 -19.55 -6.19 19.85
CA ALA A 138 -19.80 -5.08 18.94
C ALA A 138 -18.46 -4.59 18.36
N ILE A 139 -18.44 -4.29 17.06
CA ILE A 139 -17.25 -3.84 16.36
C ILE A 139 -17.52 -2.45 15.79
N ASP A 140 -16.54 -1.56 15.87
CA ASP A 140 -16.59 -0.25 15.25
C ASP A 140 -15.61 -0.14 14.07
N ILE A 141 -15.69 0.98 13.36
CA ILE A 141 -14.83 1.25 12.21
C ILE A 141 -13.34 1.31 12.60
N TYR A 142 -13.00 1.85 13.78
CA TYR A 142 -11.62 1.96 14.25
C TYR A 142 -10.98 0.59 14.45
N THR A 143 -11.75 -0.37 14.98
CA THR A 143 -11.33 -1.75 15.14
C THR A 143 -11.03 -2.40 13.78
N VAL A 144 -11.89 -2.18 12.77
CA VAL A 144 -11.64 -2.65 11.39
C VAL A 144 -10.37 -2.05 10.81
N GLN A 145 -10.19 -0.74 10.93
CA GLN A 145 -8.99 -0.04 10.44
C GLN A 145 -7.72 -0.51 11.15
N ALA A 146 -7.78 -0.78 12.46
CA ALA A 146 -6.65 -1.34 13.21
C ALA A 146 -6.32 -2.77 12.76
N MET A 147 -7.33 -3.61 12.49
CA MET A 147 -7.11 -4.95 11.92
C MET A 147 -6.52 -4.91 10.51
N MET A 148 -6.95 -3.97 9.66
CA MET A 148 -6.34 -3.74 8.33
C MET A 148 -4.86 -3.38 8.47
N LEU A 149 -4.55 -2.44 9.37
CA LEU A 149 -3.18 -2.02 9.64
C LEU A 149 -2.33 -3.18 10.15
N LEU A 150 -2.82 -3.95 11.13
CA LEU A 150 -2.13 -5.12 11.64
C LEU A 150 -1.89 -6.17 10.55
N ALA A 151 -2.91 -6.48 9.74
CA ALA A 151 -2.82 -7.46 8.66
C ALA A 151 -1.75 -7.08 7.63
N ALA A 152 -1.67 -5.79 7.28
CA ALA A 152 -0.66 -5.26 6.37
C ALA A 152 0.76 -5.37 6.96
N TRP A 153 0.94 -4.98 8.23
CA TRP A 153 2.25 -4.96 8.89
C TRP A 153 2.79 -6.31 9.35
N THR A 154 1.96 -7.36 9.33
CA THR A 154 2.34 -8.70 9.80
C THR A 154 2.20 -9.78 8.74
N GLY A 155 1.80 -9.43 7.52
CA GLY A 155 1.61 -10.38 6.43
C GLY A 155 0.51 -11.44 6.68
N ARG A 156 -0.42 -11.19 7.62
CA ARG A 156 -1.43 -12.16 8.06
C ARG A 156 -2.57 -12.29 7.06
N HIS A 157 -2.34 -13.06 5.99
CA HIS A 157 -3.29 -13.19 4.87
C HIS A 157 -4.71 -13.64 5.25
N ARG A 158 -4.86 -14.51 6.26
CA ARG A 158 -6.19 -14.98 6.70
C ARG A 158 -7.02 -13.88 7.37
N LEU A 159 -6.37 -12.91 8.02
CA LEU A 159 -7.03 -11.82 8.71
C LEU A 159 -7.82 -10.94 7.73
N TRP A 160 -7.35 -10.78 6.49
CA TRP A 160 -8.08 -10.03 5.45
C TRP A 160 -9.47 -10.59 5.17
N GLY A 161 -9.65 -11.91 5.21
CA GLY A 161 -10.96 -12.55 5.06
C GLY A 161 -11.92 -12.14 6.17
N TYR A 162 -11.43 -12.09 7.40
CA TYR A 162 -12.22 -11.67 8.56
C TYR A 162 -12.56 -10.17 8.52
N VAL A 163 -11.55 -9.33 8.19
CA VAL A 163 -11.71 -7.89 8.00
C VAL A 163 -12.79 -7.58 6.97
N ALA A 164 -12.78 -8.27 5.83
CA ALA A 164 -13.78 -8.05 4.79
C ALA A 164 -15.20 -8.41 5.24
N SER A 165 -15.36 -9.52 5.98
CA SER A 165 -16.66 -9.91 6.54
C SER A 165 -17.22 -8.84 7.48
N ILE A 166 -16.40 -8.33 8.40
CA ILE A 166 -16.82 -7.28 9.33
C ILE A 166 -17.09 -5.96 8.59
N ALA A 167 -16.26 -5.60 7.59
CA ALA A 167 -16.47 -4.40 6.80
C ALA A 167 -17.84 -4.42 6.10
N VAL A 168 -18.26 -5.58 5.60
CA VAL A 168 -19.61 -5.75 5.03
C VAL A 168 -20.69 -5.63 6.11
N GLU A 169 -20.50 -6.25 7.28
CA GLU A 169 -21.44 -6.14 8.42
C GLU A 169 -21.66 -4.69 8.87
N LEU A 170 -20.60 -3.89 8.89
CA LEU A 170 -20.65 -2.45 9.20
C LEU A 170 -21.14 -1.58 8.04
N GLY A 171 -21.52 -2.17 6.90
CA GLY A 171 -22.10 -1.46 5.76
C GLY A 171 -21.10 -0.62 4.95
N LEU A 172 -19.78 -0.88 5.05
CA LEU A 172 -18.76 -0.12 4.31
C LEU A 172 -18.93 -0.28 2.79
N SER A 173 -19.32 -1.47 2.33
CA SER A 173 -19.61 -1.74 0.92
C SER A 173 -20.83 -0.96 0.42
N VAL A 174 -21.87 -0.84 1.25
CA VAL A 174 -23.07 -0.05 0.95
C VAL A 174 -22.72 1.43 0.90
N ALA A 175 -21.91 1.92 1.84
CA ALA A 175 -21.44 3.30 1.85
C ALA A 175 -20.67 3.64 0.56
N ALA A 176 -19.78 2.75 0.11
CA ALA A 176 -19.05 2.92 -1.13
C ALA A 176 -19.98 2.99 -2.35
N SER A 177 -20.96 2.09 -2.45
CA SER A 177 -21.95 2.09 -3.54
C SER A 177 -22.81 3.37 -3.56
N ASN A 178 -23.21 3.86 -2.37
CA ASN A 178 -24.05 5.05 -2.24
C ASN A 178 -23.36 6.33 -2.74
N LEU A 179 -22.03 6.38 -2.80
CA LEU A 179 -21.33 7.54 -3.37
C LEU A 179 -21.64 7.75 -4.86
N ALA A 180 -22.06 6.71 -5.59
CA ALA A 180 -22.47 6.84 -6.99
C ALA A 180 -23.86 7.48 -7.16
N ASP A 181 -24.68 7.48 -6.11
CA ASP A 181 -26.03 8.02 -6.17
C ASP A 181 -26.01 9.54 -5.96
N VAL A 182 -26.36 10.28 -7.02
CA VAL A 182 -26.42 11.75 -7.01
C VAL A 182 -27.46 12.32 -6.05
N SER A 183 -28.41 11.51 -5.58
CA SER A 183 -29.42 11.90 -4.59
C SER A 183 -28.93 11.77 -3.15
N VAL A 184 -27.83 11.05 -2.92
CA VAL A 184 -27.25 10.84 -1.60
C VAL A 184 -26.27 11.96 -1.28
N GLU A 185 -26.50 12.64 -0.15
CA GLU A 185 -25.56 13.64 0.36
C GLU A 185 -24.26 12.96 0.83
N HIS A 186 -23.13 13.48 0.35
CA HIS A 186 -21.81 13.02 0.77
C HIS A 186 -21.49 13.56 2.16
N THR A 187 -21.92 12.87 3.22
CA THR A 187 -21.58 13.20 4.61
C THR A 187 -20.19 12.70 4.99
N ALA A 188 -19.60 13.27 6.04
CA ALA A 188 -18.26 12.90 6.50
C ALA A 188 -18.16 11.40 6.86
N ASP A 189 -19.19 10.86 7.51
CA ASP A 189 -19.25 9.46 7.93
C ASP A 189 -19.38 8.52 6.71
N LEU A 190 -20.27 8.84 5.77
CA LEU A 190 -20.44 8.07 4.54
C LEU A 190 -19.13 7.97 3.76
N VAL A 191 -18.46 9.12 3.58
CA VAL A 191 -17.19 9.21 2.86
C VAL A 191 -16.07 8.49 3.62
N GLY A 192 -16.06 8.56 4.96
CA GLY A 192 -15.11 7.82 5.80
C GLY A 192 -15.25 6.30 5.69
N LEU A 193 -16.48 5.79 5.71
CA LEU A 193 -16.79 4.38 5.52
C LEU A 193 -16.40 3.91 4.11
N ALA A 194 -16.78 4.67 3.08
CA ALA A 194 -16.44 4.39 1.69
C ALA A 194 -14.93 4.40 1.46
N ARG A 195 -14.20 5.39 2.00
CA ARG A 195 -12.74 5.45 1.93
C ARG A 195 -12.10 4.19 2.52
N THR A 196 -12.57 3.75 3.68
CA THR A 196 -12.08 2.52 4.33
C THR A 196 -12.34 1.28 3.46
N TRP A 197 -13.53 1.19 2.83
CA TRP A 197 -13.85 0.12 1.87
C TRP A 197 -12.90 0.11 0.66
N PHE A 198 -12.67 1.27 0.07
CA PHE A 198 -11.78 1.40 -1.08
C PHE A 198 -10.33 1.07 -0.73
N SER A 199 -9.84 1.45 0.46
CA SER A 199 -8.53 1.02 0.96
C SER A 199 -8.44 -0.50 1.09
N LEU A 200 -9.49 -1.17 1.59
CA LEU A 200 -9.56 -2.63 1.63
C LEU A 200 -9.52 -3.25 0.22
N CYS A 201 -10.23 -2.66 -0.75
CA CYS A 201 -10.17 -3.10 -2.15
C CYS A 201 -8.75 -2.99 -2.72
N CYS A 202 -8.03 -1.90 -2.44
CA CYS A 202 -6.62 -1.76 -2.83
C CYS A 202 -5.74 -2.90 -2.30
N PHE A 203 -5.87 -3.24 -1.01
CA PHE A 203 -5.13 -4.36 -0.43
C PHE A 203 -5.45 -5.68 -1.12
N ASP A 204 -6.73 -5.94 -1.37
CA ASP A 204 -7.17 -7.19 -1.99
C ASP A 204 -6.66 -7.34 -3.43
N LEU A 205 -6.72 -6.27 -4.23
CA LEU A 205 -6.19 -6.25 -5.60
C LEU A 205 -4.67 -6.47 -5.64
N MET A 206 -3.94 -5.91 -4.66
CA MET A 206 -2.48 -6.04 -4.60
C MET A 206 -2.04 -7.42 -4.10
N ILE A 207 -2.70 -7.97 -3.07
CA ILE A 207 -2.24 -9.18 -2.36
C ILE A 207 -2.79 -10.47 -3.01
N ASN A 208 -4.01 -10.47 -3.54
CA ASN A 208 -4.69 -11.67 -4.03
C ASN A 208 -4.65 -11.81 -5.56
N LEU A 209 -3.50 -11.49 -6.18
CA LEU A 209 -3.30 -11.67 -7.62
C LEU A 209 -3.37 -13.14 -8.07
N ASN A 210 -2.86 -14.04 -7.24
CA ASN A 210 -2.81 -15.49 -7.53
C ASN A 210 -3.86 -16.31 -6.77
N ARG A 211 -4.73 -15.64 -5.97
CA ARG A 211 -5.79 -16.24 -5.16
C ARG A 211 -7.14 -15.62 -5.51
N PRO A 212 -8.29 -16.20 -5.18
CA PRO A 212 -9.56 -15.47 -5.28
C PRO A 212 -9.48 -14.16 -4.49
N PHE A 213 -10.12 -13.11 -5.01
CA PHE A 213 -10.31 -11.87 -4.25
C PHE A 213 -11.22 -12.14 -3.06
N VAL A 214 -10.95 -11.47 -1.94
CA VAL A 214 -11.78 -11.54 -0.74
C VAL A 214 -13.06 -10.73 -0.93
N VAL A 215 -12.94 -9.55 -1.55
CA VAL A 215 -14.07 -8.67 -1.89
C VAL A 215 -14.74 -9.20 -3.16
N TYR A 216 -15.95 -9.72 -3.00
CA TYR A 216 -16.79 -10.10 -4.11
C TYR A 216 -17.17 -8.86 -4.94
N ASN A 217 -17.20 -9.01 -6.28
CA ASN A 217 -17.52 -7.95 -7.23
C ASN A 217 -16.67 -6.68 -7.08
N ILE A 218 -15.39 -6.83 -6.72
CA ILE A 218 -14.46 -5.71 -6.57
C ILE A 218 -14.46 -4.74 -7.77
N MET A 219 -14.70 -5.25 -8.98
CA MET A 219 -14.74 -4.47 -10.21
C MET A 219 -15.89 -3.46 -10.27
N ASP A 220 -17.00 -3.72 -9.59
CA ASP A 220 -18.19 -2.85 -9.60
C ASP A 220 -17.94 -1.55 -8.81
N TYR A 221 -17.02 -1.58 -7.84
CA TYR A 221 -16.67 -0.43 -7.00
C TYR A 221 -15.68 0.53 -7.66
N LEU A 222 -14.89 0.06 -8.63
CA LEU A 222 -13.79 0.84 -9.20
C LEU A 222 -14.24 2.13 -9.91
N PRO A 223 -15.32 2.13 -10.71
CA PRO A 223 -15.82 3.38 -11.31
C PRO A 223 -16.29 4.39 -10.26
N VAL A 224 -16.79 3.89 -9.13
CA VAL A 224 -17.37 4.69 -8.04
C VAL A 224 -16.31 5.37 -7.19
N ALA A 225 -15.10 4.79 -7.06
CA ALA A 225 -14.04 5.36 -6.22
C ALA A 225 -13.70 6.83 -6.55
N SER A 226 -13.82 7.22 -7.83
CA SER A 226 -13.61 8.60 -8.27
C SER A 226 -14.54 9.62 -7.60
N GLN A 227 -15.68 9.17 -7.05
CA GLN A 227 -16.62 10.02 -6.33
C GLN A 227 -16.04 10.58 -5.02
N LEU A 228 -15.00 9.95 -4.46
CA LEU A 228 -14.25 10.53 -3.34
C LEU A 228 -13.66 11.90 -3.70
N LEU A 229 -13.22 12.08 -4.94
CA LEU A 229 -12.49 13.28 -5.39
C LEU A 229 -13.40 14.50 -5.59
N VAL A 230 -14.70 14.27 -5.77
CA VAL A 230 -15.70 15.35 -5.92
C VAL A 230 -16.44 15.64 -4.62
N SER A 231 -16.21 14.82 -3.58
CA SER A 231 -16.83 14.97 -2.28
C SER A 231 -16.33 16.22 -1.55
N PRO A 232 -17.18 16.95 -0.80
CA PRO A 232 -16.73 18.02 0.10
C PRO A 232 -15.83 17.51 1.24
N HIS A 233 -15.81 16.20 1.49
CA HIS A 233 -14.95 15.56 2.48
C HIS A 233 -13.73 14.84 1.86
N CYS A 234 -13.38 15.20 0.62
CA CYS A 234 -12.17 14.75 -0.06
C CYS A 234 -10.92 15.07 0.79
N ARG A 235 -9.99 14.12 0.84
CA ARG A 235 -8.69 14.22 1.52
C ARG A 235 -7.56 13.92 0.54
N PRO A 236 -6.32 14.38 0.82
CA PRO A 236 -5.16 14.09 -0.03
C PRO A 236 -4.95 12.60 -0.34
N VAL A 237 -5.27 11.71 0.61
CA VAL A 237 -5.18 10.26 0.41
C VAL A 237 -6.12 9.74 -0.68
N ASP A 238 -7.26 10.41 -0.93
CA ASP A 238 -8.27 9.94 -1.90
C ASP A 238 -7.73 9.94 -3.32
N TYR A 239 -6.89 10.92 -3.66
CA TYR A 239 -6.19 10.96 -4.94
C TYR A 239 -5.28 9.74 -5.10
N ARG A 240 -4.48 9.42 -4.08
CA ARG A 240 -3.59 8.23 -4.10
C ARG A 240 -4.41 6.96 -4.17
N LEU A 241 -5.45 6.85 -3.35
CA LEU A 241 -6.33 5.70 -3.29
C LEU A 241 -6.97 5.42 -4.66
N CYS A 242 -7.50 6.46 -5.33
CA CYS A 242 -8.04 6.34 -6.69
C CYS A 242 -6.97 5.89 -7.69
N ALA A 243 -5.76 6.46 -7.63
CA ALA A 243 -4.66 6.09 -8.51
C ALA A 243 -4.26 4.61 -8.34
N TYR A 244 -4.14 4.13 -7.11
CA TYR A 244 -3.83 2.72 -6.81
C TYR A 244 -4.96 1.77 -7.25
N LEU A 245 -6.23 2.12 -6.99
CA LEU A 245 -7.37 1.32 -7.45
C LEU A 245 -7.39 1.20 -8.98
N GLN A 246 -7.19 2.30 -9.68
CA GLN A 246 -7.12 2.30 -11.14
C GLN A 246 -5.97 1.44 -11.66
N GLY A 247 -4.77 1.57 -11.08
CA GLY A 247 -3.61 0.78 -11.49
C GLY A 247 -3.81 -0.72 -11.24
N PHE A 248 -4.13 -1.10 -10.00
CA PHE A 248 -4.34 -2.50 -9.62
C PHE A 248 -5.60 -3.12 -10.23
N SER A 249 -6.56 -2.33 -10.72
CA SER A 249 -7.66 -2.88 -11.50
C SER A 249 -7.19 -3.56 -12.79
N ILE A 250 -6.08 -3.12 -13.37
CA ILE A 250 -5.55 -3.69 -14.62
C ILE A 250 -5.11 -5.14 -14.40
N THR A 251 -4.59 -5.49 -13.22
CA THR A 251 -4.24 -6.88 -12.91
C THR A 251 -5.48 -7.75 -12.68
N ALA A 252 -6.53 -7.19 -12.08
CA ALA A 252 -7.82 -7.86 -11.94
C ALA A 252 -8.47 -8.11 -13.31
N GLU A 253 -8.41 -7.14 -14.22
CA GLU A 253 -8.83 -7.32 -15.61
C GLU A 253 -8.02 -8.41 -16.32
N ALA A 254 -6.69 -8.41 -16.18
CA ALA A 254 -5.83 -9.44 -16.77
C ALA A 254 -6.22 -10.84 -16.28
N LYS A 255 -6.44 -10.98 -14.97
CA LYS A 255 -6.88 -12.22 -14.32
C LYS A 255 -8.26 -12.69 -14.78
N ALA A 256 -9.18 -11.76 -15.08
CA ALA A 256 -10.52 -12.07 -15.57
C ALA A 256 -10.56 -12.39 -17.07
N GLN A 257 -9.75 -11.72 -17.88
CA GLN A 257 -9.79 -11.79 -19.35
C GLN A 257 -8.87 -12.86 -19.94
N ILE A 258 -7.88 -13.34 -19.18
CA ILE A 258 -6.87 -14.29 -19.69
C ILE A 258 -6.88 -15.54 -18.80
N ALA A 259 -7.51 -16.60 -19.30
CA ALA A 259 -7.50 -17.88 -18.59
C ALA A 259 -6.10 -18.53 -18.65
N LYS A 260 -5.69 -19.19 -17.57
CA LYS A 260 -4.39 -19.90 -17.51
C LYS A 260 -4.21 -20.95 -18.60
N THR A 261 -5.30 -21.53 -19.09
CA THR A 261 -5.31 -22.50 -20.19
C THR A 261 -4.95 -21.87 -21.53
N GLU A 262 -5.31 -20.60 -21.76
CA GLU A 262 -4.99 -19.87 -23.00
C GLU A 262 -3.51 -19.49 -23.10
N LEU A 263 -2.79 -19.49 -21.97
CA LEU A 263 -1.35 -19.20 -21.91
C LEU A 263 -0.48 -20.43 -22.20
N GLN A 264 -1.03 -21.65 -22.13
CA GLN A 264 -0.28 -22.90 -22.35
C GLN A 264 0.24 -23.14 -23.78
N PRO A 265 -0.49 -22.77 -24.87
CA PRO A 265 -0.02 -23.05 -26.22
C PRO A 265 1.31 -22.36 -26.54
N ASN A 266 2.15 -23.04 -27.32
CA ASN A 266 3.40 -22.50 -27.84
C ASN A 266 3.40 -22.70 -29.37
N PRO A 267 3.31 -21.64 -30.20
CA PRO A 267 3.34 -20.22 -29.83
C PRO A 267 2.06 -19.72 -29.13
N LEU A 268 2.16 -18.55 -28.48
CA LEU A 268 1.01 -17.85 -27.91
C LEU A 268 -0.03 -17.54 -29.00
N PRO A 269 -1.34 -17.74 -28.72
CA PRO A 269 -2.39 -17.33 -29.66
C PRO A 269 -2.42 -15.81 -29.88
N ASP A 270 -2.70 -15.37 -31.11
CA ASP A 270 -2.78 -13.94 -31.45
C ASP A 270 -3.77 -13.17 -30.57
N SER A 271 -4.88 -13.79 -30.19
CA SER A 271 -5.87 -13.19 -29.28
C SER A 271 -5.30 -12.89 -27.90
N VAL A 272 -4.43 -13.77 -27.38
CA VAL A 272 -3.74 -13.58 -26.09
C VAL A 272 -2.68 -12.49 -26.22
N ILE A 273 -1.91 -12.50 -27.31
CA ILE A 273 -0.91 -11.46 -27.61
C ILE A 273 -1.55 -10.07 -27.64
N GLN A 274 -2.68 -9.93 -28.33
CA GLN A 274 -3.43 -8.67 -28.41
C GLN A 274 -3.93 -8.20 -27.04
N ARG A 275 -4.49 -9.10 -26.22
CA ARG A 275 -4.96 -8.74 -24.87
C ARG A 275 -3.82 -8.36 -23.94
N LEU A 276 -2.71 -9.11 -23.94
CA LEU A 276 -1.52 -8.77 -23.16
C LEU A 276 -0.95 -7.41 -23.58
N GLY A 277 -0.84 -7.16 -24.89
CA GLY A 277 -0.39 -5.86 -25.41
C GLY A 277 -1.31 -4.70 -25.04
N ALA A 278 -2.63 -4.91 -25.07
CA ALA A 278 -3.61 -3.89 -24.67
C ALA A 278 -3.52 -3.57 -23.17
N LEU A 279 -3.35 -4.58 -22.32
CA LEU A 279 -3.15 -4.40 -20.88
C LEU A 279 -1.82 -3.71 -20.57
N ASP A 280 -0.74 -4.09 -21.25
CA ASP A 280 0.59 -3.46 -21.16
C ASP A 280 0.51 -1.95 -21.47
N GLN A 281 -0.15 -1.58 -22.57
CA GLN A 281 -0.38 -0.19 -22.95
C GLN A 281 -1.30 0.55 -21.97
N LYS A 282 -2.29 -0.13 -21.38
CA LYS A 282 -3.16 0.45 -20.37
C LYS A 282 -2.37 0.85 -19.12
N ILE A 283 -1.36 0.06 -18.72
CA ILE A 283 -0.45 0.40 -17.63
C ILE A 283 0.35 1.66 -17.97
N ASP A 284 0.88 1.78 -19.19
CA ASP A 284 1.64 2.97 -19.61
C ASP A 284 0.78 4.23 -19.57
N ARG A 285 -0.46 4.16 -20.09
CA ARG A 285 -1.41 5.28 -20.06
C ARG A 285 -1.78 5.67 -18.64
N TRP A 286 -2.01 4.68 -17.76
CA TRP A 286 -2.27 4.93 -16.35
C TRP A 286 -1.09 5.66 -15.71
N PHE A 287 0.13 5.15 -15.86
CA PHE A 287 1.31 5.75 -15.25
C PHE A 287 1.59 7.16 -15.80
N TYR A 288 1.46 7.34 -17.11
CA TYR A 288 1.55 8.66 -17.75
C TYR A 288 0.52 9.64 -17.17
N HIS A 289 -0.74 9.21 -17.02
CA HIS A 289 -1.79 10.06 -16.46
C HIS A 289 -1.47 10.46 -15.02
N ILE A 290 -1.10 9.50 -14.16
CA ILE A 290 -0.74 9.78 -12.77
C ILE A 290 0.43 10.76 -12.71
N ASN A 291 1.50 10.52 -13.45
CA ASN A 291 2.70 11.34 -13.38
C ASN A 291 2.51 12.77 -13.92
N ASN A 292 1.66 12.95 -14.94
CA ASN A 292 1.48 14.26 -15.60
C ASN A 292 0.24 15.04 -15.17
N SER A 293 -0.79 14.38 -14.63
CA SER A 293 -2.09 15.00 -14.36
C SER A 293 -2.41 15.12 -12.87
N MET A 294 -1.89 14.23 -12.04
CA MET A 294 -2.08 14.30 -10.60
C MET A 294 -1.20 15.43 -10.04
N GLU A 295 -1.68 16.24 -9.10
CA GLU A 295 -0.84 17.28 -8.52
C GLU A 295 0.32 16.64 -7.72
N PRO A 296 1.57 17.12 -7.86
CA PRO A 296 2.71 16.54 -7.14
C PRO A 296 2.53 16.43 -5.63
N LEU A 297 1.74 17.34 -5.02
CA LEU A 297 1.39 17.31 -3.60
C LEU A 297 0.59 16.05 -3.21
N TYR A 298 -0.21 15.52 -4.14
CA TYR A 298 -1.00 14.31 -3.95
C TYR A 298 -0.27 13.07 -4.47
N GLN A 299 0.69 13.24 -5.39
CA GLN A 299 1.50 12.14 -5.90
C GLN A 299 2.36 11.49 -4.80
N THR A 300 2.87 12.24 -3.80
CA THR A 300 3.57 11.64 -2.65
C THR A 300 3.83 12.58 -1.46
N PHE A 301 4.16 11.95 -0.32
CA PHE A 301 4.63 12.50 0.95
C PHE A 301 5.63 13.65 0.79
N ALA A 302 5.66 14.55 1.78
CA ALA A 302 6.30 15.88 1.70
C ALA A 302 7.77 15.92 1.24
N LYS A 303 8.46 14.77 1.14
CA LYS A 303 9.87 14.69 0.74
C LYS A 303 10.01 14.45 -0.78
N LYS A 304 10.84 15.28 -1.43
CA LYS A 304 11.07 15.33 -2.89
C LYS A 304 11.51 13.99 -3.52
N GLN A 305 12.10 13.09 -2.74
CA GLN A 305 12.57 11.75 -3.14
C GLN A 305 11.47 10.68 -3.22
N ASP A 306 10.26 10.97 -2.74
CA ASP A 306 9.14 10.04 -2.79
C ASP A 306 8.37 10.07 -4.14
N ARG A 307 8.69 10.97 -5.08
CA ARG A 307 8.05 11.04 -6.41
C ARG A 307 8.10 9.72 -7.19
N ASN A 308 9.04 8.84 -6.82
CA ASN A 308 9.24 7.53 -7.40
C ASN A 308 8.31 6.44 -6.83
N ARG A 309 7.44 6.73 -5.84
CA ARG A 309 6.59 5.68 -5.25
C ARG A 309 5.58 5.09 -6.23
N PHE A 310 5.17 5.79 -7.28
CA PHE A 310 4.35 5.21 -8.36
C PHE A 310 5.16 4.38 -9.36
N MET A 311 6.49 4.49 -9.35
CA MET A 311 7.37 3.63 -10.15
C MET A 311 7.32 2.18 -9.66
N VAL A 312 7.25 1.96 -8.35
CA VAL A 312 7.12 0.62 -7.75
C VAL A 312 5.83 -0.10 -8.20
N PRO A 313 4.61 0.46 -8.04
CA PRO A 313 3.41 -0.17 -8.55
C PRO A 313 3.41 -0.23 -10.08
N PHE A 314 3.91 0.78 -10.81
CA PHE A 314 4.05 0.67 -12.27
C PHE A 314 4.86 -0.55 -12.70
N ALA A 315 6.08 -0.67 -12.17
CA ALA A 315 6.95 -1.79 -12.45
C ALA A 315 6.29 -3.11 -12.03
N PHE A 316 5.66 -3.16 -10.86
CA PHE A 316 4.94 -4.35 -10.39
C PHE A 316 3.80 -4.78 -11.31
N LEU A 317 2.97 -3.83 -11.78
CA LEU A 317 1.90 -4.10 -12.75
C LEU A 317 2.46 -4.69 -14.05
N LYS A 318 3.56 -4.12 -14.55
CA LYS A 318 4.25 -4.60 -15.76
C LYS A 318 4.83 -6.01 -15.57
N ILE A 319 5.43 -6.31 -14.41
CA ILE A 319 5.92 -7.66 -14.10
C ILE A 319 4.74 -8.64 -14.11
N TYR A 320 3.62 -8.31 -13.45
CA TYR A 320 2.46 -9.19 -13.39
C TYR A 320 1.87 -9.47 -14.78
N VAL A 321 1.47 -8.42 -15.51
CA VAL A 321 0.77 -8.56 -16.79
C VAL A 321 1.64 -9.21 -17.85
N ASN A 322 2.84 -8.69 -18.09
CA ASN A 322 3.72 -9.25 -19.11
C ASN A 322 4.29 -10.61 -18.67
N GLY A 323 4.48 -10.82 -17.36
CA GLY A 323 4.92 -12.09 -16.78
C GLY A 323 3.90 -13.21 -16.92
N LEU A 324 2.63 -12.94 -17.24
CA LEU A 324 1.65 -13.99 -17.57
C LEU A 324 2.12 -14.85 -18.75
N ALA A 325 2.90 -14.29 -19.67
CA ALA A 325 3.52 -15.01 -20.78
C ALA A 325 4.51 -16.10 -20.32
N LEU A 326 4.85 -16.17 -19.03
CA LEU A 326 5.64 -17.26 -18.46
C LEU A 326 4.81 -18.52 -18.19
N HIS A 327 3.49 -18.40 -18.03
CA HIS A 327 2.61 -19.57 -17.91
C HIS A 327 2.59 -20.32 -19.24
N GLY A 328 2.96 -21.60 -19.25
CA GLY A 328 3.15 -22.39 -20.48
C GLY A 328 4.61 -22.66 -20.85
N LYS A 329 5.57 -22.48 -19.92
CA LYS A 329 6.98 -22.83 -20.10
C LYS A 329 7.17 -24.20 -20.78
N VAL A 330 7.83 -24.19 -21.94
CA VAL A 330 8.42 -25.39 -22.56
C VAL A 330 9.93 -25.15 -22.71
N SER A 331 10.71 -25.78 -21.83
CA SER A 331 12.14 -26.02 -22.06
C SER A 331 12.28 -27.28 -22.93
N GLN A 332 11.91 -27.23 -24.22
CA GLN A 332 12.16 -28.33 -25.17
C GLN A 332 12.42 -27.81 -26.59
N HIS A 333 13.20 -28.58 -27.34
CA HIS A 333 13.84 -28.38 -28.65
C HIS A 333 12.97 -27.83 -29.81
N GLY A 334 12.33 -26.67 -29.64
CA GLY A 334 11.66 -25.91 -30.69
C GLY A 334 12.18 -24.46 -30.78
N SER A 335 11.85 -23.76 -31.86
CA SER A 335 12.14 -22.32 -31.99
C SER A 335 11.42 -21.55 -30.89
N ALA A 336 12.13 -20.66 -30.19
CA ALA A 336 11.53 -19.81 -29.17
C ALA A 336 10.42 -18.93 -29.78
N ASP A 337 9.25 -18.88 -29.13
CA ASP A 337 8.18 -17.95 -29.49
C ASP A 337 8.64 -16.51 -29.18
N THR A 338 8.94 -15.77 -30.24
CA THR A 338 9.46 -14.39 -30.16
C THR A 338 8.51 -13.46 -29.41
N ASN A 339 7.19 -13.62 -29.55
CA ASN A 339 6.22 -12.79 -28.86
C ASN A 339 6.24 -13.06 -27.36
N ARG A 340 6.28 -14.35 -26.98
CA ARG A 340 6.41 -14.76 -25.58
C ARG A 340 7.69 -14.24 -24.95
N VAL A 341 8.82 -14.37 -25.64
CA VAL A 341 10.11 -13.85 -25.17
C VAL A 341 10.06 -12.33 -24.99
N ALA A 342 9.44 -11.59 -25.92
CA ALA A 342 9.31 -10.14 -25.83
C ALA A 342 8.51 -9.69 -24.59
N PHE A 343 7.39 -10.36 -24.27
CA PHE A 343 6.65 -10.08 -23.03
C PHE A 343 7.48 -10.40 -21.78
N ILE A 344 8.16 -11.55 -21.76
CA ILE A 344 9.01 -11.93 -20.62
C ILE A 344 10.16 -10.94 -20.42
N GLN A 345 10.76 -10.44 -21.50
CA GLN A 345 11.79 -9.40 -21.46
C GLN A 345 11.26 -8.12 -20.82
N LYS A 346 10.11 -7.60 -21.26
CA LYS A 346 9.47 -6.42 -20.64
C LYS A 346 9.22 -6.61 -19.15
N ALA A 347 8.79 -7.80 -18.74
CA ALA A 347 8.58 -8.13 -17.33
C ALA A 347 9.91 -8.16 -16.55
N LEU A 348 10.99 -8.70 -17.13
CA LEU A 348 12.33 -8.71 -16.54
C LEU A 348 12.89 -7.29 -16.39
N ASP A 349 12.77 -6.44 -17.42
CA ASP A 349 13.19 -5.04 -17.37
C ASP A 349 12.45 -4.29 -16.25
N SER A 350 11.16 -4.57 -16.10
CA SER A 350 10.34 -4.01 -15.02
C SER A 350 10.74 -4.54 -13.64
N ALA A 351 11.10 -5.82 -13.53
CA ALA A 351 11.63 -6.38 -12.29
C ALA A 351 12.97 -5.74 -11.89
N CYS A 352 13.85 -5.51 -12.85
CA CYS A 352 15.09 -4.76 -12.65
C CYS A 352 14.83 -3.33 -12.18
N LEU A 353 13.89 -2.61 -12.83
CA LEU A 353 13.49 -1.26 -12.46
C LEU A 353 12.92 -1.20 -11.03
N LEU A 354 12.07 -2.16 -10.65
CA LEU A 354 11.48 -2.24 -9.31
C LEU A 354 12.57 -2.38 -8.24
N LEU A 355 13.46 -3.36 -8.39
CA LEU A 355 14.52 -3.63 -7.42
C LEU A 355 15.50 -2.46 -7.33
N GLN A 356 15.85 -1.85 -8.46
CA GLN A 356 16.69 -0.66 -8.50
C GLN A 356 16.05 0.51 -7.74
N THR A 357 14.79 0.82 -8.05
CA THR A 357 14.04 1.93 -7.45
C THR A 357 14.01 1.81 -5.92
N GLN A 358 13.74 0.62 -5.41
CA GLN A 358 13.71 0.34 -3.98
C GLN A 358 15.11 0.40 -3.36
N PHE A 359 16.13 -0.10 -4.06
CA PHE A 359 17.50 -0.16 -3.56
C PHE A 359 18.19 1.21 -3.46
N GLU A 360 17.89 2.10 -4.40
CA GLU A 360 18.45 3.45 -4.44
C GLU A 360 17.78 4.41 -3.44
N SER A 361 16.56 4.09 -2.99
CA SER A 361 15.87 4.88 -1.96
C SER A 361 16.40 4.56 -0.56
N LYS A 362 17.19 5.48 -0.01
CA LYS A 362 17.72 5.38 1.36
C LYS A 362 16.60 5.33 2.40
N GLU A 363 15.58 6.15 2.23
CA GLU A 363 14.43 6.23 3.14
C GLU A 363 13.65 4.91 3.13
N PHE A 364 13.37 4.37 1.94
CA PHE A 364 12.71 3.06 1.81
C PHE A 364 13.47 1.99 2.58
N ARG A 365 14.79 1.93 2.40
CA ARG A 365 15.66 0.95 3.06
C ARG A 365 15.72 1.12 4.58
N GLN A 366 15.75 2.35 5.07
CA GLN A 366 15.70 2.65 6.51
C GLN A 366 14.39 2.18 7.16
N MET A 367 13.30 2.12 6.40
CA MET A 367 12.00 1.66 6.90
C MET A 367 11.86 0.12 6.92
N LEU A 368 12.70 -0.62 6.19
CA LEU A 368 12.55 -2.07 6.00
C LEU A 368 12.56 -2.92 7.29
N PRO A 369 13.38 -2.64 8.32
CA PRO A 369 13.44 -3.47 9.52
C PRO A 369 12.09 -3.63 10.23
N TYR A 370 11.22 -2.62 10.12
CA TYR A 370 9.89 -2.65 10.71
C TYR A 370 8.79 -2.89 9.66
N SER A 371 8.93 -2.37 8.44
CA SER A 371 7.87 -2.38 7.41
C SER A 371 7.97 -3.49 6.37
N GLY A 372 8.95 -4.40 6.50
CA GLY A 372 9.27 -5.42 5.50
C GLY A 372 8.07 -6.24 5.01
N ASP A 373 7.18 -6.66 5.92
CA ASP A 373 6.00 -7.48 5.58
C ASP A 373 5.06 -6.81 4.56
N TYR A 374 4.95 -5.48 4.58
CA TYR A 374 4.15 -4.73 3.62
C TYR A 374 4.99 -4.30 2.41
N ASN A 375 6.13 -3.65 2.66
CA ASN A 375 6.92 -2.97 1.62
C ASN A 375 7.64 -3.95 0.67
N LEU A 376 7.91 -5.19 1.12
CA LEU A 376 8.60 -6.18 0.29
C LEU A 376 7.67 -7.10 -0.49
N VAL A 377 6.34 -6.96 -0.41
CA VAL A 377 5.39 -7.81 -1.17
C VAL A 377 5.72 -7.80 -2.67
N THR A 378 5.99 -6.63 -3.24
CA THR A 378 6.33 -6.48 -4.66
C THR A 378 7.77 -6.92 -4.95
N THR A 379 8.69 -6.75 -4.00
CA THR A 379 10.09 -7.23 -4.07
C THR A 379 10.14 -8.76 -4.13
N TYR A 380 9.40 -9.45 -3.26
CA TYR A 380 9.28 -10.91 -3.26
C TYR A 380 8.73 -11.40 -4.60
N TYR A 381 7.69 -10.74 -5.13
CA TYR A 381 7.13 -11.09 -6.44
C TYR A 381 8.17 -10.99 -7.56
N ALA A 382 8.97 -9.91 -7.59
CA ALA A 382 10.04 -9.75 -8.58
C ALA A 382 11.13 -10.82 -8.45
N ILE A 383 11.61 -11.06 -7.22
CA ILE A 383 12.65 -12.04 -6.92
C ILE A 383 12.22 -13.47 -7.31
N GLU A 384 10.96 -13.86 -7.03
CA GLU A 384 10.44 -15.18 -7.40
C GLU A 384 10.19 -15.35 -8.90
N PHE A 385 10.00 -14.24 -9.62
CA PHE A 385 9.74 -14.22 -11.06
C PHE A 385 11.04 -14.34 -11.87
N MET A 386 12.06 -13.55 -11.53
CA MET A 386 13.26 -13.35 -12.35
C MET A 386 14.02 -14.64 -12.70
N PRO A 387 14.31 -15.57 -11.76
CA PRO A 387 14.97 -16.85 -12.07
C PRO A 387 14.22 -17.65 -13.13
N LYS A 388 12.90 -17.75 -12.98
CA LYS A 388 12.05 -18.49 -13.90
C LYS A 388 12.03 -17.81 -15.28
N ALA A 389 11.97 -16.48 -15.32
CA ALA A 389 12.00 -15.74 -16.58
C ALA A 389 13.34 -15.89 -17.32
N LEU A 390 14.47 -15.89 -16.59
CA LEU A 390 15.80 -16.08 -17.15
C LEU A 390 15.98 -17.43 -17.89
N GLU A 391 15.38 -18.50 -17.38
CA GLU A 391 15.42 -19.81 -18.08
C GLU A 391 14.85 -19.75 -19.50
N VAL A 392 13.92 -18.82 -19.78
CA VAL A 392 13.24 -18.69 -21.08
C VAL A 392 13.86 -17.59 -21.93
N ALA A 393 14.25 -16.47 -21.32
CA ALA A 393 14.65 -15.26 -22.03
C ALA A 393 16.16 -14.95 -21.93
N SER A 394 16.99 -15.84 -21.39
CA SER A 394 18.44 -15.60 -21.19
C SER A 394 19.18 -15.11 -22.44
N ALA A 395 18.83 -15.61 -23.63
CA ALA A 395 19.44 -15.18 -24.89
C ALA A 395 19.00 -13.78 -25.36
N ALA A 396 17.93 -13.22 -24.78
CA ALA A 396 17.32 -11.95 -25.19
C ALA A 396 17.54 -10.81 -24.18
N VAL A 397 18.17 -11.06 -23.03
CA VAL A 397 18.30 -10.09 -21.94
C VAL A 397 19.73 -9.96 -21.43
N ASN A 398 20.06 -8.80 -20.86
CA ASN A 398 21.32 -8.61 -20.15
C ASN A 398 21.30 -9.36 -18.81
N CYS A 399 21.80 -10.59 -18.83
CA CYS A 399 21.74 -11.46 -17.67
C CYS A 399 22.62 -10.98 -16.52
N GLU A 400 23.74 -10.29 -16.77
CA GLU A 400 24.56 -9.72 -15.70
C GLU A 400 23.80 -8.61 -14.96
N LEU A 401 23.04 -7.78 -15.68
CA LEU A 401 22.15 -6.79 -15.06
C LEU A 401 21.08 -7.49 -14.19
N VAL A 402 20.39 -8.49 -14.72
CA VAL A 402 19.35 -9.23 -13.98
C VAL A 402 19.94 -9.88 -12.71
N LEU A 403 21.10 -10.52 -12.81
CA LEU A 403 21.79 -11.11 -11.67
C LEU A 403 22.27 -10.05 -10.67
N SER A 404 22.72 -8.88 -11.13
CA SER A 404 23.08 -7.76 -10.25
C SER A 404 21.86 -7.27 -9.46
N ARG A 405 20.70 -7.12 -10.12
CA ARG A 405 19.43 -6.73 -9.50
C ARG A 405 18.93 -7.76 -8.50
N LEU A 406 19.06 -9.06 -8.80
CA LEU A 406 18.75 -10.13 -7.83
C LEU A 406 19.62 -10.06 -6.57
N ARG A 407 20.91 -9.68 -6.68
CA ARG A 407 21.77 -9.45 -5.50
C ARG A 407 21.28 -8.27 -4.67
N GLN A 408 20.88 -7.17 -5.31
CA GLN A 408 20.25 -6.03 -4.63
C GLN A 408 18.96 -6.46 -3.91
N GLY A 409 18.13 -7.28 -4.56
CA GLY A 409 16.95 -7.88 -3.95
C GLY A 409 17.28 -8.68 -2.69
N ALA A 410 18.28 -9.56 -2.74
CA ALA A 410 18.73 -10.31 -1.57
C ALA A 410 19.23 -9.40 -0.43
N GLN A 411 19.90 -8.29 -0.77
CA GLN A 411 20.32 -7.30 0.22
C GLN A 411 19.13 -6.57 0.86
N LEU A 412 18.10 -6.19 0.09
CA LEU A 412 16.87 -5.61 0.65
C LEU A 412 16.20 -6.57 1.64
N LEU A 413 16.16 -7.87 1.32
CA LEU A 413 15.62 -8.89 2.24
C LEU A 413 16.43 -8.98 3.53
N GLU A 414 17.76 -8.92 3.45
CA GLU A 414 18.63 -8.94 4.63
C GLU A 414 18.45 -7.70 5.51
N GLU A 415 18.34 -6.52 4.90
CA GLU A 415 18.08 -5.25 5.61
C GLU A 415 16.70 -5.23 6.29
N ALA A 416 15.73 -5.98 5.77
CA ALA A 416 14.44 -6.19 6.41
C ALA A 416 14.43 -7.27 7.51
N GLY A 417 15.59 -7.88 7.82
CA GLY A 417 15.68 -8.98 8.78
C GLY A 417 15.24 -10.34 8.24
N ALA A 418 14.95 -10.47 6.94
CA ALA A 418 14.55 -11.72 6.30
C ALA A 418 15.77 -12.53 5.81
N ALA A 419 16.70 -12.83 6.73
CA ALA A 419 17.99 -13.46 6.41
C ALA A 419 17.86 -14.83 5.71
N GLU A 420 16.88 -15.65 6.09
CA GLU A 420 16.64 -16.95 5.45
C GLU A 420 16.22 -16.78 3.98
N SER A 421 15.29 -15.85 3.70
CA SER A 421 14.87 -15.52 2.35
C SER A 421 16.04 -14.96 1.53
N ALA A 422 16.85 -14.07 2.11
CA ALA A 422 18.04 -13.54 1.47
C ALA A 422 19.05 -14.64 1.10
N SER A 423 19.26 -15.62 1.99
CA SER A 423 20.14 -16.78 1.72
C SER A 423 19.62 -17.61 0.55
N LYS A 424 18.31 -17.94 0.52
CA LYS A 424 17.70 -18.70 -0.58
C LYS A 424 17.92 -18.05 -1.94
N VAL A 425 17.77 -16.73 -2.01
CA VAL A 425 18.01 -15.96 -3.25
C VAL A 425 19.48 -16.01 -3.67
N ARG A 426 20.42 -15.95 -2.71
CA ARG A 426 21.86 -16.06 -2.99
C ARG A 426 22.23 -17.44 -3.52
N ASP A 427 21.64 -18.49 -2.96
CA ASP A 427 21.84 -19.88 -3.41
C ASP A 427 21.31 -20.07 -4.84
N GLU A 428 20.09 -19.59 -5.12
CA GLU A 428 19.50 -19.63 -6.47
C GLU A 428 20.34 -18.84 -7.48
N LEU A 429 20.84 -17.66 -7.08
CA LEU A 429 21.74 -16.86 -7.91
C LEU A 429 23.05 -17.59 -8.24
N HIS A 430 23.61 -18.33 -7.27
CA HIS A 430 24.80 -19.14 -7.50
C HIS A 430 24.52 -20.27 -8.50
N MET A 431 23.37 -20.95 -8.37
CA MET A 431 22.94 -21.99 -9.31
C MET A 431 22.74 -21.44 -10.73
N LEU A 432 22.05 -20.31 -10.88
CA LEU A 432 21.83 -19.66 -12.17
C LEU A 432 23.15 -19.31 -12.86
N LYS A 433 24.11 -18.73 -12.13
CA LYS A 433 25.44 -18.41 -12.67
C LYS A 433 26.17 -19.64 -13.21
N GLN A 434 26.06 -20.77 -12.52
CA GLN A 434 26.69 -22.01 -12.97
C GLN A 434 26.04 -22.52 -14.26
N VAL A 435 24.72 -22.58 -14.33
CA VAL A 435 23.97 -23.01 -15.52
C VAL A 435 24.25 -22.10 -16.71
N MET A 436 24.33 -20.79 -16.50
CA MET A 436 24.61 -19.84 -17.57
C MET A 436 26.02 -20.00 -18.15
N ARG A 437 27.02 -20.23 -17.29
CA ARG A 437 28.41 -20.48 -17.73
C ARG A 437 28.57 -21.76 -18.55
N THR A 438 27.72 -22.75 -18.33
CA THR A 438 27.75 -24.01 -19.10
C THR A 438 26.92 -23.95 -20.39
N SER A 439 26.08 -22.92 -20.57
CA SER A 439 25.12 -22.81 -21.68
C SER A 439 25.50 -21.77 -22.75
N LEU A 440 26.46 -20.89 -22.48
CA LEU A 440 26.92 -19.84 -23.42
C LEU A 440 28.19 -20.30 -24.19
N PRO A 441 28.27 -20.17 -25.53
CA PRO A 441 29.52 -20.31 -26.26
C PRO A 441 30.49 -19.16 -25.90
N PRO A 442 31.82 -19.34 -26.09
CA PRO A 442 32.81 -18.35 -25.70
C PRO A 442 32.68 -17.05 -26.50
N GLU A 443 32.91 -15.95 -25.80
CA GLU A 443 32.69 -14.55 -26.14
C GLU A 443 33.11 -14.13 -27.55
N GLY A 444 32.24 -13.34 -28.19
CA GLY A 444 32.55 -12.58 -29.39
C GLY A 444 31.55 -11.44 -29.59
N LEU A 445 32.02 -10.21 -29.35
CA LEU A 445 31.39 -8.91 -29.62
C LEU A 445 30.36 -8.41 -28.59
N VAL A 446 30.85 -7.85 -27.49
CA VAL A 446 30.19 -6.70 -26.83
C VAL A 446 31.22 -5.58 -26.79
N ALA A 447 31.07 -4.60 -27.68
CA ALA A 447 31.81 -3.35 -27.62
C ALA A 447 30.87 -2.26 -27.10
N ASP A 448 31.33 -1.61 -26.03
CA ASP A 448 31.06 -0.26 -25.55
C ASP A 448 29.61 0.24 -25.52
N LEU A 449 28.97 0.09 -24.35
CA LEU A 449 28.05 1.09 -23.80
C LEU A 449 28.19 1.11 -22.27
N ASP A 450 29.32 1.65 -21.80
CA ASP A 450 29.52 1.96 -20.39
C ASP A 450 30.13 3.37 -20.28
N GLN A 451 29.24 4.38 -20.22
CA GLN A 451 29.45 5.74 -19.66
C GLN A 451 28.33 6.69 -20.13
N ALA A 452 27.10 6.52 -19.61
CA ALA A 452 26.08 7.58 -19.56
C ALA A 452 24.85 7.12 -18.74
N ALA A 453 25.02 6.76 -17.47
CA ALA A 453 23.87 6.47 -16.59
C ALA A 453 24.10 6.93 -15.14
N GLY A 454 24.90 7.97 -14.96
CA GLY A 454 25.25 8.51 -13.65
C GLY A 454 24.48 9.76 -13.22
N GLU A 455 23.81 10.50 -14.12
CA GLU A 455 23.34 11.86 -13.79
C GLU A 455 21.95 12.28 -14.31
N SER A 456 21.10 11.40 -14.86
CA SER A 456 19.77 11.84 -15.36
C SER A 456 18.57 10.95 -14.99
N LEU A 457 18.56 10.32 -13.81
CA LEU A 457 17.40 9.57 -13.30
C LEU A 457 16.18 10.48 -12.97
N PHE A 458 16.30 11.80 -13.10
CA PHE A 458 15.25 12.77 -12.80
C PHE A 458 14.45 13.27 -14.00
N ASP A 459 14.81 12.85 -15.21
CA ASP A 459 14.00 13.13 -16.40
C ASP A 459 13.18 11.87 -16.73
N ILE A 460 11.89 11.93 -16.41
CA ILE A 460 10.89 10.95 -16.84
C ILE A 460 11.00 10.82 -18.38
N PRO A 461 11.27 9.64 -18.94
CA PRO A 461 11.27 9.48 -20.39
C PRO A 461 9.88 9.82 -20.92
N ASN A 462 9.81 10.71 -21.92
CA ASN A 462 8.60 10.88 -22.73
C ASN A 462 8.37 9.57 -23.50
N LEU A 463 7.59 8.66 -22.92
CA LEU A 463 7.31 7.32 -23.43
C LEU A 463 6.38 7.31 -24.67
N LEU A 464 6.23 8.43 -25.38
CA LEU A 464 5.35 8.56 -26.56
C LEU A 464 6.04 9.07 -27.83
N ASP A 465 7.36 9.30 -27.82
CA ASP A 465 8.11 9.55 -29.05
C ASP A 465 8.84 8.27 -29.49
N GLY A 466 8.12 7.40 -30.20
CA GLY A 466 8.61 6.15 -30.77
C GLY A 466 7.56 5.38 -31.54
#